data_AF-A0A943LJ37-F1
#
_entry.id   AF-A0A943LJ37-F1
#
_cell.length_a   1.000
_cell.length_b   1.000
_cell.length_c   1.000
_cell.angle_alpha   90.00
_cell.angle_beta   90.00
_cell.angle_gamma   90.00
#
_symmetry.space_group_name_H-M   'P 1'
#
loop_
_entity.id
_entity.type
_entity.pdbx_description
1 polymer ?
#
loop_
_entity_poly.entity_id
_entity_poly.type
_entity_poly.pdbx_seq_one_letter_code
_entity_poly.pdbx_strand_id
1 'polypeptide(L)'
;MFNKDNVFIAVNEEVSLIIQQYIIREIKKVLDKYKSIKTEELRSVEKLINSISNKELKEEFLNNWSMSVKLAKEIGDNEVDDRIISMYQTMKGNGLEDLSIDYVINWCNELDEQGYVMLDDYSIIYKSSDNLRDIAIGLLDELLDDAIYVNSLIDKDSLVEYWIEQTSKEDVIDDLIRGSNIEELLGLAPENIYEDEYNKYLYSEIDC
;
A
#
# COMPACT_ATOMS: atom_id res chain seq x y z
N MET A 1 -33.07 -0.44 3.06
CA MET A 1 -34.12 0.51 2.62
C MET A 1 -34.26 1.59 3.69
N PHE A 2 -33.51 2.70 3.57
CA PHE A 2 -33.57 3.80 4.53
C PHE A 2 -34.77 4.70 4.18
N ASN A 3 -35.70 4.83 5.12
CA ASN A 3 -36.95 5.55 4.95
C ASN A 3 -36.67 7.07 4.89
N LYS A 4 -37.16 7.73 3.83
CA LYS A 4 -36.69 9.06 3.40
C LYS A 4 -37.25 10.25 4.18
N ASP A 5 -38.14 10.06 5.15
CA ASP A 5 -38.91 11.17 5.72
C ASP A 5 -38.96 11.31 7.26
N ASN A 6 -38.25 10.52 8.05
CA ASN A 6 -38.35 10.65 9.52
C ASN A 6 -36.99 10.73 10.22
N VAL A 7 -36.36 11.90 10.19
CA VAL A 7 -35.48 12.33 11.30
C VAL A 7 -36.38 12.94 12.37
N PHE A 8 -37.18 12.10 13.04
CA PHE A 8 -37.80 12.47 14.30
C PHE A 8 -36.72 12.36 15.37
N ILE A 9 -35.98 13.44 15.58
CA ILE A 9 -35.18 13.58 16.79
C ILE A 9 -36.19 13.87 17.90
N ALA A 10 -36.55 12.85 18.66
CA ALA A 10 -37.16 13.04 19.97
C ALA A 10 -36.11 13.73 20.85
N VAL A 11 -36.03 15.06 20.76
CA VAL A 11 -35.31 15.86 21.74
C VAL A 11 -36.10 15.66 23.05
N ASN A 12 -35.47 14.96 23.99
CA ASN A 12 -36.05 14.52 25.26
C ASN A 12 -36.88 15.63 25.94
N GLU A 13 -37.90 15.25 26.71
CA GLU A 13 -38.78 16.15 27.50
C GLU A 13 -38.01 17.00 28.52
N GLU A 14 -36.70 16.76 28.69
CA GLU A 14 -35.78 17.45 29.60
C GLU A 14 -35.15 18.75 29.03
N VAL A 15 -35.39 19.10 27.76
CA VAL A 15 -34.77 20.27 27.11
C VAL A 15 -35.80 21.38 26.83
N SER A 16 -35.52 22.61 27.32
CA SER A 16 -36.38 23.79 27.13
C SER A 16 -36.75 24.04 25.66
N LEU A 17 -37.99 24.48 25.40
CA LEU A 17 -38.48 24.88 24.08
C LEU A 17 -37.55 25.87 23.36
N ILE A 18 -36.88 26.76 24.09
CA ILE A 18 -35.91 27.70 23.50
C ILE A 18 -34.70 26.95 22.93
N ILE A 19 -34.14 26.01 23.70
CA ILE A 19 -32.99 25.19 23.27
C ILE A 19 -33.37 24.27 22.11
N GLN A 20 -34.58 23.70 22.13
CA GLN A 20 -35.10 22.91 21.01
C GLN A 20 -35.09 23.72 19.69
N GLN A 21 -35.44 25.01 19.71
CA GLN A 21 -35.37 25.85 18.51
C GLN A 21 -33.95 26.04 17.99
N TYR A 22 -32.95 26.20 18.87
CA TYR A 22 -31.55 26.29 18.47
C TYR A 22 -31.08 24.97 17.83
N ILE A 23 -31.38 23.84 18.46
CA ILE A 23 -31.06 22.49 17.94
C ILE A 23 -31.66 22.30 16.53
N ILE A 24 -32.95 22.61 16.35
CA ILE A 24 -33.61 22.51 15.04
C ILE A 24 -32.92 23.39 13.98
N ARG A 25 -32.49 24.61 14.35
CA ARG A 25 -31.78 25.50 13.42
C ARG A 25 -30.41 24.93 13.04
N GLU A 26 -29.68 24.32 13.96
CA GLU A 26 -28.40 23.68 13.66
C GLU A 26 -28.56 22.45 12.78
N ILE A 27 -29.53 21.58 13.09
CA ILE A 27 -29.87 20.43 12.25
C ILE A 27 -30.23 20.88 10.83
N LYS A 28 -31.03 21.94 10.67
CA LYS A 28 -31.37 22.49 9.35
C LYS A 28 -30.12 22.96 8.60
N LYS A 29 -29.22 23.70 9.26
CA LYS A 29 -27.95 24.12 8.63
C LYS A 29 -27.12 22.94 8.16
N VAL A 30 -27.04 21.88 8.97
CA VAL A 30 -26.32 20.64 8.61
C VAL A 30 -27.00 19.93 7.45
N LEU A 31 -28.34 19.81 7.47
CA LEU A 31 -29.12 19.19 6.41
C LEU A 31 -28.96 19.93 5.09
N ASP A 32 -29.05 21.26 5.12
CA ASP A 32 -28.91 22.11 3.93
C ASP A 32 -27.49 22.02 3.34
N LYS A 33 -26.45 21.94 4.19
CA LYS A 33 -25.07 21.66 3.76
C LYS A 33 -25.00 20.38 2.91
N TYR A 34 -25.49 19.25 3.41
CA TYR A 34 -25.41 17.97 2.69
C TYR A 34 -26.35 17.89 1.47
N LYS A 35 -27.50 18.57 1.49
CA LYS A 35 -28.39 18.67 0.31
C LYS A 35 -27.75 19.40 -0.88
N SER A 36 -26.80 20.30 -0.62
CA SER A 36 -26.12 21.09 -1.65
C SER A 36 -24.96 20.37 -2.34
N ILE A 37 -24.64 19.14 -1.93
CA ILE A 37 -23.58 18.34 -2.54
C ILE A 37 -23.98 17.96 -3.97
N LYS A 38 -23.03 18.09 -4.91
CA LYS A 38 -23.24 17.73 -6.31
C LYS A 38 -23.44 16.22 -6.43
N THR A 39 -24.37 15.80 -7.29
CA THR A 39 -24.69 14.39 -7.52
C THR A 39 -23.47 13.56 -7.96
N GLU A 40 -22.55 14.17 -8.72
CA GLU A 40 -21.30 13.52 -9.15
C GLU A 40 -20.37 13.22 -7.97
N GLU A 41 -20.11 14.21 -7.10
CA GLU A 41 -19.29 14.03 -5.90
C GLU A 41 -19.89 12.97 -4.97
N LEU A 42 -21.21 12.98 -4.80
CA LEU A 42 -21.92 11.96 -4.02
C LEU A 42 -21.69 10.56 -4.59
N ARG A 43 -21.81 10.38 -5.91
CA ARG A 43 -21.60 9.08 -6.58
C ARG A 43 -20.18 8.58 -6.44
N SER A 44 -19.18 9.45 -6.60
CA SER A 44 -17.77 9.07 -6.43
C SER A 44 -17.49 8.60 -5.01
N VAL A 45 -18.02 9.31 -3.99
CA VAL A 45 -17.88 8.90 -2.59
C VAL A 45 -18.64 7.60 -2.33
N GLU A 46 -19.87 7.43 -2.85
CA GLU A 46 -20.61 6.18 -2.72
C GLU A 46 -19.86 4.99 -3.36
N LYS A 47 -19.21 5.18 -4.52
CA LYS A 47 -18.37 4.16 -5.15
C LYS A 47 -17.22 3.75 -4.23
N LEU A 48 -16.47 4.72 -3.69
CA LEU A 48 -15.39 4.48 -2.72
C LEU A 48 -15.89 3.73 -1.47
N ILE A 49 -16.96 4.20 -0.83
CA ILE A 49 -17.48 3.56 0.39
C ILE A 49 -17.96 2.13 0.09
N ASN A 50 -18.53 1.87 -1.08
CA ASN A 50 -18.99 0.54 -1.43
C ASN A 50 -17.86 -0.43 -1.80
N SER A 51 -16.69 0.06 -2.21
CA SER A 51 -15.53 -0.80 -2.48
C SER A 51 -14.80 -1.25 -1.22
N ILE A 52 -14.94 -0.49 -0.12
CA ILE A 52 -14.36 -0.82 1.18
C ILE A 52 -15.18 -1.92 1.87
N SER A 53 -14.56 -3.05 2.21
CA SER A 53 -15.18 -4.14 2.97
C SER A 53 -14.82 -4.08 4.45
N ASN A 54 -13.63 -3.59 4.79
CA ASN A 54 -13.16 -3.38 6.16
C ASN A 54 -14.04 -2.35 6.89
N LYS A 55 -14.60 -2.73 8.04
CA LYS A 55 -15.55 -1.89 8.79
C LYS A 55 -14.89 -0.67 9.43
N GLU A 56 -13.69 -0.83 9.98
CA GLU A 56 -12.98 0.26 10.66
C GLU A 56 -12.54 1.32 9.63
N LEU A 57 -11.98 0.86 8.51
CA LEU A 57 -11.63 1.73 7.37
C LEU A 57 -12.86 2.45 6.83
N LYS A 58 -13.98 1.74 6.66
CA LYS A 58 -15.24 2.32 6.22
C LYS A 58 -15.75 3.39 7.18
N GLU A 59 -15.67 3.15 8.49
CA GLU A 59 -16.06 4.12 9.51
C GLU A 59 -15.18 5.37 9.49
N GLU A 60 -13.86 5.23 9.27
CA GLU A 60 -12.94 6.37 9.12
C GLU A 60 -13.41 7.33 8.02
N PHE A 61 -13.69 6.80 6.83
CA PHE A 61 -14.18 7.63 5.72
C PHE A 61 -15.59 8.17 5.97
N LEU A 62 -16.51 7.39 6.55
CA LEU A 62 -17.85 7.89 6.89
C LEU A 62 -17.83 9.04 7.90
N ASN A 63 -16.84 9.06 8.79
CA ASN A 63 -16.66 10.11 9.79
C ASN A 63 -16.03 11.39 9.22
N ASN A 64 -15.42 11.34 8.03
CA ASN A 64 -14.73 12.48 7.43
C ASN A 64 -15.04 12.66 5.93
N TRP A 65 -16.19 13.31 5.66
CA TRP A 65 -16.63 13.64 4.29
C TRP A 65 -15.56 14.29 3.42
N SER A 66 -14.80 15.26 3.96
CA SER A 66 -13.79 15.98 3.17
C SER A 66 -12.67 15.06 2.70
N MET A 67 -12.30 14.09 3.55
CA MET A 67 -11.29 13.09 3.23
C MET A 67 -11.81 12.09 2.20
N SER A 68 -13.05 11.60 2.36
CA SER A 68 -13.67 10.71 1.36
C SER A 68 -13.77 11.38 0.00
N VAL A 69 -14.17 12.65 -0.05
CA VAL A 69 -14.25 13.41 -1.30
C VAL A 69 -12.88 13.58 -1.95
N LYS A 70 -11.84 13.86 -1.16
CA LYS A 70 -10.48 13.99 -1.68
C LYS A 70 -10.01 12.67 -2.29
N LEU A 71 -10.11 11.57 -1.55
CA LEU A 71 -9.70 10.25 -2.03
C LEU A 71 -10.52 9.78 -3.23
N ALA A 72 -11.85 9.94 -3.20
CA ALA A 72 -12.70 9.56 -4.31
C ALA A 72 -12.38 10.33 -5.61
N LYS A 73 -11.92 11.58 -5.51
CA LYS A 73 -11.45 12.36 -6.66
C LYS A 73 -10.11 11.86 -7.19
N GLU A 74 -9.20 11.47 -6.30
CA GLU A 74 -7.90 10.91 -6.69
C GLU A 74 -8.04 9.52 -7.33
N ILE A 75 -8.94 8.67 -6.82
CA ILE A 75 -9.26 7.36 -7.42
C ILE A 75 -9.87 7.50 -8.82
N GLY A 76 -10.76 8.48 -9.00
CA GLY A 76 -11.50 8.64 -10.25
C GLY A 76 -12.29 7.38 -10.62
N ASP A 77 -12.01 6.84 -11.80
CA ASP A 77 -12.71 5.65 -12.33
C ASP A 77 -12.04 4.32 -11.98
N ASN A 78 -10.86 4.34 -11.35
CA ASN A 78 -10.15 3.13 -10.96
C ASN A 78 -10.97 2.23 -10.02
N GLU A 79 -10.68 0.93 -10.09
CA GLU A 79 -11.17 -0.06 -9.13
C GLU A 79 -10.14 -0.19 -8.00
N VAL A 80 -10.60 -0.04 -6.76
CA VAL A 80 -9.76 -0.11 -5.57
C VAL A 80 -10.43 -0.96 -4.50
N ASP A 81 -9.63 -1.65 -3.71
CA ASP A 81 -10.07 -2.46 -2.58
C ASP A 81 -9.47 -1.95 -1.25
N ASP A 82 -9.74 -2.67 -0.16
CA ASP A 82 -9.23 -2.34 1.17
C ASP A 82 -7.70 -2.26 1.21
N ARG A 83 -7.00 -3.11 0.47
CA ARG A 83 -5.53 -3.16 0.43
C ARG A 83 -4.98 -1.93 -0.24
N ILE A 84 -5.46 -1.60 -1.44
CA ILE A 84 -5.01 -0.43 -2.20
C ILE A 84 -5.22 0.85 -1.38
N ILE A 85 -6.40 0.99 -0.76
CA ILE A 85 -6.73 2.17 0.05
C ILE A 85 -5.84 2.26 1.28
N SER A 86 -5.67 1.15 2.02
CA SER A 86 -4.86 1.13 3.23
C SER A 86 -3.39 1.38 2.93
N MET A 87 -2.83 0.72 1.91
CA MET A 87 -1.45 0.91 1.49
C MET A 87 -1.22 2.36 1.05
N TYR A 88 -2.14 2.94 0.28
CA TYR A 88 -2.07 4.34 -0.13
C TYR A 88 -2.03 5.30 1.07
N GLN A 89 -2.92 5.12 2.05
CA GLN A 89 -2.95 5.95 3.26
C GLN A 89 -1.68 5.82 4.10
N THR A 90 -1.18 4.59 4.28
CA THR A 90 0.05 4.34 5.04
C THR A 90 1.26 5.01 4.39
N MET A 91 1.42 4.86 3.07
CA MET A 91 2.52 5.47 2.34
C MET A 91 2.50 7.00 2.42
N LYS A 92 1.32 7.61 2.26
CA LYS A 92 1.17 9.06 2.47
C LYS A 92 1.48 9.48 3.90
N GLY A 93 1.07 8.69 4.88
CA GLY A 93 1.38 8.90 6.30
C GLY A 93 2.88 8.84 6.62
N ASN A 94 3.63 8.06 5.85
CA ASN A 94 5.07 7.88 6.00
C ASN A 94 5.91 8.91 5.20
N GLY A 95 5.30 9.98 4.69
CA GLY A 95 6.01 11.09 4.06
C GLY A 95 5.95 11.15 2.54
N LEU A 96 5.25 10.22 1.88
CA LEU A 96 5.01 10.26 0.43
C LEU A 96 3.77 11.09 0.08
N GLU A 97 3.74 12.37 0.47
CA GLU A 97 2.55 13.23 0.34
C GLU A 97 2.05 13.36 -1.12
N ASP A 98 2.98 13.37 -2.08
CA ASP A 98 2.74 13.51 -3.52
C ASP A 98 2.44 12.18 -4.24
N LEU A 99 2.38 11.06 -3.51
CA LEU A 99 2.05 9.76 -4.09
C LEU A 99 0.70 9.80 -4.81
N SER A 100 0.65 9.34 -6.06
CA SER A 100 -0.60 9.07 -6.76
C SER A 100 -1.11 7.68 -6.42
N ILE A 101 -2.43 7.54 -6.28
CA ILE A 101 -3.05 6.23 -6.08
C ILE A 101 -2.86 5.29 -7.27
N ASP A 102 -2.68 5.83 -8.48
CA ASP A 102 -2.38 5.03 -9.68
C ASP A 102 -1.09 4.22 -9.51
N TYR A 103 -0.07 4.78 -8.84
CA TYR A 103 1.15 4.04 -8.54
C TYR A 103 0.88 2.88 -7.59
N VAL A 104 0.09 3.09 -6.54
CA VAL A 104 -0.26 2.04 -5.58
C VAL A 104 -1.09 0.94 -6.22
N ILE A 105 -2.00 1.29 -7.14
CA ILE A 105 -2.74 0.31 -7.94
C ILE A 105 -1.76 -0.54 -8.77
N ASN A 106 -0.81 0.10 -9.47
CA ASN A 106 0.20 -0.62 -10.25
C ASN A 106 1.05 -1.54 -9.38
N TRP A 107 1.53 -1.03 -8.24
CA TRP A 107 2.30 -1.81 -7.27
C TRP A 107 1.53 -3.03 -6.77
N CYS A 108 0.25 -2.87 -6.42
CA CYS A 108 -0.59 -3.99 -5.99
C CYS A 108 -0.75 -5.05 -7.07
N ASN A 109 -0.87 -4.65 -8.34
CA ASN A 109 -0.96 -5.59 -9.46
C ASN A 109 0.35 -6.36 -9.64
N GLU A 110 1.51 -5.69 -9.66
CA GLU A 110 2.82 -6.35 -9.76
C GLU A 110 3.08 -7.28 -8.57
N LEU A 111 2.73 -6.84 -7.35
CA LEU A 111 2.81 -7.67 -6.16
C LEU A 111 1.95 -8.93 -6.26
N ASP A 112 0.82 -8.90 -6.97
CA ASP A 112 -0.01 -10.08 -7.20
C ASP A 112 0.50 -10.98 -8.31
N GLU A 113 1.13 -10.41 -9.33
CA GLU A 113 1.65 -11.16 -10.48
C GLU A 113 2.97 -11.87 -10.16
N GLN A 114 3.93 -11.16 -9.55
CA GLN A 114 5.29 -11.66 -9.33
C GLN A 114 5.73 -11.65 -7.85
N GLY A 115 4.96 -11.01 -6.96
CA GLY A 115 5.27 -10.99 -5.53
C GLY A 115 6.24 -9.89 -5.09
N TYR A 116 6.68 -9.04 -6.02
CA TYR A 116 7.50 -7.86 -5.75
C TYR A 116 7.24 -6.73 -6.76
N VAL A 117 7.64 -5.52 -6.42
CA VAL A 117 7.62 -4.33 -7.28
C VAL A 117 8.82 -3.44 -6.96
N MET A 118 9.52 -3.00 -8.00
CA MET A 118 10.55 -1.97 -7.89
C MET A 118 9.87 -0.60 -7.89
N LEU A 119 10.13 0.20 -6.86
CA LEU A 119 9.63 1.58 -6.80
C LEU A 119 10.50 2.51 -7.64
N ASP A 120 11.80 2.23 -7.64
CA ASP A 120 12.86 2.83 -8.45
C ASP A 120 14.04 1.84 -8.52
N ASP A 121 15.22 2.31 -8.91
CA ASP A 121 16.41 1.46 -9.06
C ASP A 121 16.98 0.95 -7.71
N TYR A 122 16.58 1.54 -6.58
CA TYR A 122 17.14 1.29 -5.26
C TYR A 122 16.11 0.89 -4.22
N SER A 123 14.82 0.86 -4.54
CA SER A 123 13.76 0.58 -3.58
C SER A 123 12.81 -0.49 -4.09
N ILE A 124 12.51 -1.46 -3.24
CA ILE A 124 11.66 -2.61 -3.58
C ILE A 124 10.59 -2.84 -2.51
N ILE A 125 9.39 -3.23 -2.94
CA ILE A 125 8.35 -3.80 -2.08
C ILE A 125 8.13 -5.26 -2.48
N TYR A 126 8.03 -6.17 -1.51
CA TYR A 126 7.84 -7.59 -1.80
C TYR A 126 7.10 -8.33 -0.67
N LYS A 127 6.54 -9.51 -0.99
CA LYS A 127 5.75 -10.32 -0.03
C LYS A 127 6.61 -11.28 0.79
N SER A 128 7.63 -11.88 0.19
CA SER A 128 8.63 -12.72 0.87
C SER A 128 9.95 -12.79 0.11
N SER A 129 11.02 -13.18 0.82
CA SER A 129 12.35 -13.42 0.21
C SER A 129 12.28 -14.36 -1.00
N ASP A 130 11.40 -15.37 -0.97
CA ASP A 130 11.23 -16.32 -2.08
C ASP A 130 10.73 -15.64 -3.37
N ASN A 131 9.98 -14.54 -3.26
CA ASN A 131 9.51 -13.77 -4.42
C ASN A 131 10.64 -13.00 -5.11
N LEU A 132 11.80 -12.85 -4.47
CA LEU A 132 12.91 -12.05 -4.98
C LEU A 132 13.83 -12.83 -5.93
N ARG A 133 13.57 -14.12 -6.19
CA ARG A 133 14.47 -14.95 -7.01
C ARG A 133 14.80 -14.32 -8.36
N ASP A 134 13.78 -13.87 -9.10
CA ASP A 134 13.98 -13.36 -10.45
C ASP A 134 14.74 -12.03 -10.47
N ILE A 135 14.44 -11.13 -9.53
CA ILE A 135 15.17 -9.85 -9.41
C ILE A 135 16.59 -10.07 -8.88
N ALA A 136 16.79 -11.03 -7.98
CA ALA A 136 18.11 -11.36 -7.44
C ALA A 136 19.06 -11.86 -8.53
N ILE A 137 18.58 -12.64 -9.51
CA ILE A 137 19.40 -13.07 -10.65
C ILE A 137 19.92 -11.84 -11.42
N GLY A 138 19.05 -10.86 -11.69
CA GLY A 138 19.43 -9.63 -12.40
C GLY A 138 20.41 -8.77 -11.60
N LEU A 139 20.13 -8.52 -10.32
CA LEU A 139 20.99 -7.71 -9.45
C LEU A 139 22.35 -8.36 -9.22
N LEU A 140 22.40 -9.68 -8.99
CA LEU A 140 23.65 -10.40 -8.79
C LEU A 140 24.49 -10.47 -10.06
N ASP A 141 23.86 -10.50 -11.24
CA ASP A 141 24.62 -10.38 -12.49
C ASP A 141 25.39 -9.05 -12.50
N GLU A 142 24.79 -7.93 -12.13
CA GLU A 142 25.53 -6.67 -12.07
C GLU A 142 26.57 -6.63 -10.93
N LEU A 143 26.18 -7.06 -9.72
CA LEU A 143 27.02 -6.98 -8.51
C LEU A 143 28.25 -7.90 -8.58
N LEU A 144 28.16 -9.07 -9.20
CA LEU A 144 29.30 -10.00 -9.33
C LEU A 144 30.39 -9.52 -10.30
N ASP A 145 30.16 -8.44 -11.05
CA ASP A 145 31.23 -7.78 -11.82
C ASP A 145 32.11 -6.88 -10.94
N ASP A 146 31.67 -6.55 -9.71
CA ASP A 146 32.46 -5.81 -8.73
C ASP A 146 33.32 -6.74 -7.85
N ALA A 147 34.64 -6.64 -8.00
CA ALA A 147 35.60 -7.42 -7.23
C ALA A 147 35.52 -7.19 -5.70
N ILE A 148 35.08 -6.01 -5.24
CA ILE A 148 34.87 -5.69 -3.83
C ILE A 148 33.69 -6.50 -3.31
N TYR A 149 32.56 -6.47 -4.02
CA TYR A 149 31.35 -7.21 -3.68
C TYR A 149 31.61 -8.72 -3.68
N VAL A 150 32.25 -9.24 -4.73
CA VAL A 150 32.66 -10.66 -4.83
C VAL A 150 33.52 -11.07 -3.62
N ASN A 151 34.49 -10.25 -3.22
CA ASN A 151 35.36 -10.56 -2.09
C ASN A 151 34.64 -10.47 -0.73
N SER A 152 33.54 -9.73 -0.61
CA SER A 152 32.70 -9.74 0.59
C SER A 152 31.72 -10.90 0.64
N LEU A 153 31.27 -11.39 -0.51
CA LEU A 153 30.22 -12.39 -0.61
C LEU A 153 30.77 -13.83 -0.66
N ILE A 154 31.79 -14.07 -1.49
CA ILE A 154 32.31 -15.42 -1.76
C ILE A 154 33.68 -15.55 -1.10
N ASP A 155 33.85 -16.58 -0.27
CA ASP A 155 35.13 -16.86 0.35
C ASP A 155 36.16 -17.34 -0.69
N LYS A 156 37.44 -17.21 -0.32
CA LYS A 156 38.54 -17.50 -1.24
C LYS A 156 38.61 -18.96 -1.67
N ASP A 157 38.21 -19.89 -0.81
CA ASP A 157 38.28 -21.32 -1.13
C ASP A 157 37.17 -21.66 -2.14
N SER A 158 35.96 -21.15 -1.94
CA SER A 158 34.84 -21.27 -2.89
C SER A 158 35.16 -20.64 -4.26
N LEU A 159 35.79 -19.46 -4.30
CA LEU A 159 36.23 -18.84 -5.57
C LEU A 159 37.25 -19.71 -6.33
N VAL A 160 38.16 -20.36 -5.61
CA VAL A 160 39.14 -21.27 -6.22
C VAL A 160 38.46 -22.51 -6.77
N GLU A 161 37.47 -23.06 -6.06
CA GLU A 161 36.67 -24.21 -6.51
C GLU A 161 35.91 -23.87 -7.81
N TYR A 162 35.14 -22.78 -7.83
CA TYR A 162 34.44 -22.32 -9.04
C TYR A 162 35.38 -22.10 -10.22
N TRP A 163 36.59 -21.57 -9.97
CA TRP A 163 37.58 -21.41 -11.03
C TRP A 163 38.10 -22.77 -11.54
N ILE A 164 38.44 -23.70 -10.65
CA ILE A 164 38.92 -25.05 -11.03
C ILE A 164 37.86 -25.80 -11.84
N GLU A 165 36.59 -25.68 -11.45
CA GLU A 165 35.46 -26.34 -12.10
C GLU A 165 35.00 -25.63 -13.38
N GLN A 166 35.52 -24.43 -13.67
CA GLN A 166 35.08 -23.58 -14.79
C GLN A 166 33.58 -23.26 -14.73
N THR A 167 33.07 -23.07 -13.51
CA THR A 167 31.68 -22.70 -13.24
C THR A 167 31.35 -21.36 -13.89
N SER A 168 30.22 -21.28 -14.59
CA SER A 168 29.80 -20.03 -15.22
C SER A 168 29.26 -19.04 -14.17
N LYS A 169 29.23 -17.74 -14.50
CA LYS A 169 28.65 -16.72 -13.61
C LYS A 169 27.18 -17.02 -13.30
N GLU A 170 26.42 -17.48 -14.29
CA GLU A 170 25.02 -17.90 -14.13
C GLU A 170 24.89 -19.04 -13.13
N ASP A 171 25.76 -20.07 -13.21
CA ASP A 171 25.76 -21.19 -12.27
C ASP A 171 26.15 -20.74 -10.85
N VAL A 172 27.11 -19.81 -10.71
CA VAL A 172 27.48 -19.22 -9.41
C VAL A 172 26.29 -18.48 -8.79
N ILE A 173 25.56 -17.67 -9.57
CA ILE A 173 24.35 -16.98 -9.11
C ILE A 173 23.30 -18.01 -8.63
N ASP A 174 23.10 -19.05 -9.42
CA ASP A 174 22.10 -20.08 -9.12
C ASP A 174 22.44 -20.85 -7.84
N ASP A 175 23.73 -21.13 -7.61
CA ASP A 175 24.24 -21.74 -6.37
C ASP A 175 24.08 -20.81 -5.16
N LEU A 176 24.42 -19.52 -5.30
CA LEU A 176 24.26 -18.52 -4.23
C LEU A 176 22.80 -18.38 -3.80
N ILE A 177 21.87 -18.27 -4.74
CA ILE A 177 20.44 -18.16 -4.46
C ILE A 177 19.91 -19.42 -3.78
N ARG A 178 20.44 -20.60 -4.10
CA ARG A 178 20.03 -21.87 -3.45
C ARG A 178 20.64 -22.04 -2.06
N GLY A 179 21.83 -21.49 -1.83
CA GLY A 179 22.59 -21.64 -0.60
C GLY A 179 22.28 -20.61 0.49
N SER A 180 21.65 -19.49 0.13
CA SER A 180 21.50 -18.32 1.01
C SER A 180 20.08 -17.75 1.02
N ASN A 181 19.75 -16.99 2.07
CA ASN A 181 18.56 -16.14 2.04
C ASN A 181 18.79 -14.98 1.07
N ILE A 182 17.86 -14.75 0.14
CA ILE A 182 17.99 -13.72 -0.90
C ILE A 182 18.09 -12.30 -0.29
N GLU A 183 17.41 -12.04 0.83
CA GLU A 183 17.51 -10.76 1.53
C GLU A 183 18.93 -10.51 2.04
N GLU A 184 19.56 -11.51 2.66
CA GLU A 184 20.94 -11.41 3.13
C GLU A 184 21.92 -11.27 1.97
N LEU A 185 21.69 -12.03 0.90
CA LEU A 185 22.50 -12.04 -0.32
C LEU A 185 22.50 -10.65 -0.99
N LEU A 186 21.35 -10.00 -1.05
CA LEU A 186 21.18 -8.66 -1.62
C LEU A 186 21.41 -7.53 -0.60
N GLY A 187 21.78 -7.83 0.64
CA GLY A 187 21.99 -6.83 1.68
C GLY A 187 20.73 -6.08 2.12
N LEU A 188 19.54 -6.64 1.87
CA LEU A 188 18.26 -6.01 2.19
C LEU A 188 18.02 -5.97 3.70
N ALA A 189 17.60 -4.81 4.18
CA ALA A 189 17.08 -4.62 5.53
C ALA A 189 15.56 -4.35 5.44
N PRO A 190 14.71 -5.39 5.46
CA PRO A 190 13.28 -5.20 5.27
C PRO A 190 12.57 -4.51 6.44
N GLU A 191 11.71 -3.56 6.10
CA GLU A 191 10.75 -2.93 7.00
C GLU A 191 9.33 -3.33 6.61
N ASN A 192 8.50 -3.70 7.59
CA ASN A 192 7.09 -4.00 7.33
C ASN A 192 6.32 -2.70 7.11
N ILE A 193 5.77 -2.52 5.91
CA ILE A 193 5.01 -1.31 5.54
C ILE A 193 3.51 -1.52 5.55
N TYR A 194 3.05 -2.76 5.40
CA TYR A 194 1.64 -3.10 5.38
C TYR A 194 1.45 -4.61 5.63
N GLU A 195 0.37 -4.98 6.33
CA GLU A 195 0.00 -6.36 6.57
C GLU A 195 -1.52 -6.51 6.42
N ASP A 196 -1.94 -7.48 5.60
CA ASP A 196 -3.34 -7.91 5.50
C ASP A 196 -3.52 -9.30 6.13
N GLU A 197 -4.73 -9.88 6.04
CA GLU A 197 -5.02 -11.19 6.64
C GLU A 197 -4.20 -12.35 6.04
N TYR A 198 -3.61 -12.15 4.85
CA TYR A 198 -2.94 -13.18 4.07
C TYR A 198 -1.45 -12.91 3.87
N ASN A 199 -1.05 -11.65 3.73
CA ASN A 199 0.28 -11.25 3.30
C ASN A 199 0.86 -10.13 4.17
N LYS A 200 2.17 -10.19 4.35
CA LYS A 200 2.99 -9.06 4.76
C LYS A 200 3.63 -8.44 3.52
N TYR A 201 3.81 -7.13 3.55
CA TYR A 201 4.47 -6.39 2.50
C TYR A 201 5.66 -5.70 3.12
N LEU A 202 6.84 -6.01 2.60
CA LEU A 202 8.13 -5.58 3.09
C LEU A 202 8.70 -4.57 2.13
N TYR A 203 9.18 -3.45 2.64
CA TYR A 203 9.98 -2.47 1.89
C TYR A 203 11.45 -2.70 2.21
N SER A 204 12.32 -2.56 1.23
CA SER A 204 13.74 -2.45 1.49
C SER A 204 14.44 -1.56 0.47
N GLU A 205 15.57 -1.00 0.89
CA GLU A 205 16.51 -0.32 0.01
C GLU A 205 17.60 -1.31 -0.40
N ILE A 206 17.94 -1.29 -1.69
CA ILE A 206 19.02 -2.07 -2.27
C ILE A 206 20.30 -1.26 -2.07
N ASP A 207 21.17 -1.74 -1.18
CA ASP A 207 22.48 -1.14 -0.94
C ASP A 207 23.43 -1.63 -2.06
N CYS A 208 23.71 -0.75 -3.03
CA CYS A 208 24.58 -1.02 -4.17
C CYS A 208 25.96 -0.36 -4.02
#